data_AF-A0A379WRF8-F1
#
_entry.id   AF-A0A379WRF8-F1
#
_cell.length_a   1.000
_cell.length_b   1.000
_cell.length_c   1.000
_cell.angle_alpha   90.00
_cell.angle_beta   90.00
_cell.angle_gamma   90.00
#
_symmetry.space_group_name_H-M   'P 1'
#
loop_
_entity.id
_entity.type
_entity.pdbx_description
1 polymer ?
#
loop_
_entity_poly.entity_id
_entity_poly.type
_entity_poly.pdbx_seq_one_letter_code
_entity_poly.pdbx_strand_id
1 'polypeptide(L)'
;MFTSEWNKHAVRTYKANYFCDPLQHRFNEDIRDITLSHREGVSDDEAAEHIRQHIPQHDVLLAGFPCQPFSLAAFPRKMRWAAPTALPARLRGRYFLMS
;
A
#
# COMPACT_ATOMS: atom_id res chain seq x y z
N MET A 1 1.64 15.23 -9.45
CA MET A 1 0.54 14.58 -8.71
C MET A 1 0.48 13.09 -9.05
N PHE A 2 0.01 12.26 -8.12
CA PHE A 2 -0.04 10.81 -8.26
C PHE A 2 -1.39 10.26 -7.76
N THR A 3 -1.96 9.29 -8.48
CA THR A 3 -3.20 8.61 -8.08
C THR A 3 -3.09 7.11 -8.35
N SER A 4 -3.42 6.29 -7.36
CA SER A 4 -3.50 4.84 -7.50
C SER A 4 -4.94 4.38 -7.31
N GLU A 5 -5.53 3.78 -8.34
CA GLU A 5 -6.90 3.23 -8.29
C GLU A 5 -7.00 2.02 -9.24
N TRP A 6 -7.39 0.88 -8.69
CA TRP A 6 -7.48 -0.39 -9.41
C TRP A 6 -8.78 -0.53 -10.20
N ASN A 7 -9.86 0.13 -9.74
CA ASN A 7 -11.15 0.05 -10.39
C ASN A 7 -11.20 0.98 -11.62
N LYS A 8 -11.15 0.37 -12.81
CA LYS A 8 -11.18 1.08 -14.10
C LYS A 8 -12.43 1.97 -14.29
N HIS A 9 -13.57 1.59 -13.72
CA HIS A 9 -14.78 2.42 -13.78
C HIS A 9 -14.64 3.67 -12.91
N ALA A 10 -14.05 3.54 -11.72
CA ALA A 10 -13.75 4.67 -10.85
C ALA A 10 -12.74 5.63 -11.51
N VAL A 11 -11.67 5.10 -12.10
CA VAL A 11 -10.68 5.90 -12.86
C VAL A 11 -11.34 6.68 -14.00
N ARG A 12 -12.23 6.04 -14.76
CA ARG A 12 -12.95 6.69 -15.86
C ARG A 12 -13.80 7.86 -15.36
N THR A 13 -14.57 7.65 -14.30
CA THR A 13 -15.39 8.71 -13.68
C THR A 13 -14.52 9.82 -13.11
N TYR A 14 -13.40 9.48 -12.47
CA TYR A 14 -12.46 10.47 -11.93
C TYR A 14 -11.90 11.38 -13.03
N LYS A 15 -11.39 10.80 -14.12
CA LYS A 15 -10.85 11.56 -15.26
C LYS A 15 -11.90 12.43 -15.98
N ALA A 16 -13.18 12.05 -15.90
CA ALA A 16 -14.26 12.85 -16.47
C ALA A 16 -14.63 14.08 -15.62
N ASN A 17 -14.35 14.06 -14.32
CA ASN A 17 -14.75 15.12 -13.37
C ASN A 17 -13.57 15.99 -12.91
N TYR A 18 -12.34 15.50 -13.01
CA TYR A 18 -11.14 16.19 -12.57
C TYR A 18 -10.15 16.37 -13.73
N PHE A 19 -9.65 17.60 -13.90
CA PHE A 19 -8.63 17.89 -14.91
C PHE A 19 -7.32 17.21 -14.53
N CYS A 20 -6.88 16.27 -15.36
CA CYS A 20 -5.66 15.49 -15.14
C CYS A 20 -4.70 15.77 -16.30
N ASP A 21 -3.70 16.64 -16.07
CA ASP A 21 -2.65 16.87 -17.06
C ASP A 21 -1.75 15.62 -17.18
N PRO A 22 -1.66 14.95 -18.34
CA PRO A 22 -0.83 13.76 -18.51
C PRO A 22 0.65 13.97 -18.20
N LEU A 23 1.15 15.21 -18.30
CA LEU A 23 2.55 15.54 -18.02
C LEU A 23 2.82 15.74 -16.53
N GLN A 24 1.80 16.13 -15.76
CA GLN A 24 1.94 16.46 -14.34
C GLN A 24 1.25 15.44 -13.41
N HIS A 25 0.42 14.56 -13.95
CA HIS A 25 -0.37 13.59 -13.20
C HIS A 25 -0.13 12.16 -13.68
N ARG A 26 0.43 11.33 -12.80
CA ARG A 26 0.65 9.90 -13.02
C ARG A 26 -0.46 9.06 -12.40
N PHE A 27 -0.97 8.09 -13.17
CA PHE A 27 -1.93 7.10 -12.71
C PHE A 27 -1.25 5.74 -12.54
N ASN A 28 -1.66 5.04 -11.49
CA ASN A 28 -1.26 3.68 -11.20
C ASN A 28 -2.50 2.82 -10.94
N GLU A 29 -2.48 1.56 -11.34
CA GLU A 29 -3.60 0.63 -11.07
C GLU A 29 -3.37 -0.09 -9.74
N ASP A 30 -2.29 -0.87 -9.63
CA ASP A 30 -1.96 -1.63 -8.41
C ASP A 30 -0.79 -1.01 -7.65
N ILE A 31 -1.04 -0.56 -6.41
CA ILE A 31 -0.01 0.07 -5.58
C ILE A 31 1.13 -0.90 -5.21
N ARG A 32 0.92 -2.22 -5.34
CA ARG A 32 1.94 -3.24 -5.07
C ARG A 32 3.08 -3.23 -6.07
N ASP A 33 2.86 -2.71 -7.27
CA ASP A 33 3.91 -2.60 -8.30
C ASP A 33 4.92 -1.50 -7.95
N ILE A 34 4.46 -0.42 -7.30
CA ILE A 34 5.31 0.66 -6.84
C ILE A 34 5.94 0.33 -5.49
N THR A 35 5.18 -0.28 -4.59
CA THR A 35 5.65 -0.59 -3.23
C THR A 35 6.45 -1.88 -3.14
N LEU A 36 6.49 -2.66 -4.23
CA LEU A 36 7.15 -3.96 -4.33
C LEU A 36 6.76 -4.96 -3.24
N SER A 37 5.62 -4.73 -2.58
CA SER A 37 5.16 -5.51 -1.43
C SER A 37 4.82 -6.97 -1.74
N HIS A 38 4.65 -7.30 -3.04
CA HIS A 38 4.43 -8.66 -3.52
C HIS A 38 5.74 -9.43 -3.80
N ARG A 39 6.90 -8.76 -3.79
CA ARG A 39 8.21 -9.38 -4.07
C ARG A 39 8.91 -9.75 -2.76
N GLU A 40 9.26 -11.01 -2.62
CA GLU A 40 10.11 -11.44 -1.52
C GLU A 40 11.58 -11.19 -1.87
N GLY A 41 12.33 -10.61 -0.92
CA GLY A 41 13.77 -10.37 -1.08
C GLY A 41 14.16 -8.92 -1.36
N VAL A 42 13.19 -8.03 -1.56
CA VAL A 42 13.43 -6.58 -1.59
C VAL A 42 13.58 -6.08 -0.16
N SER A 43 14.63 -5.29 0.09
CA SER A 43 14.84 -4.61 1.36
C SER A 43 13.90 -3.40 1.51
N ASP A 44 13.65 -2.98 2.74
CA ASP A 44 12.78 -1.82 3.01
C ASP A 44 13.37 -0.54 2.38
N ASP A 45 14.70 -0.41 2.33
CA ASP A 45 15.39 0.73 1.71
C ASP A 45 15.24 0.77 0.19
N GLU A 46 15.40 -0.37 -0.49
CA GLU A 46 15.19 -0.49 -1.94
C GLU A 46 13.73 -0.21 -2.33
N ALA A 47 12.78 -0.72 -1.52
CA ALA A 47 11.36 -0.43 -1.72
C ALA A 47 11.08 1.07 -1.55
N ALA A 48 11.67 1.72 -0.54
CA ALA A 48 11.51 3.16 -0.32
C ALA A 48 12.09 4.00 -1.47
N GLU A 49 13.24 3.60 -2.02
CA GLU A 49 13.82 4.27 -3.19
C GLU A 49 12.94 4.11 -4.43
N HIS A 50 12.44 2.90 -4.69
CA HIS A 50 11.54 2.63 -5.80
C HIS A 50 10.24 3.44 -5.69
N ILE A 51 9.68 3.60 -4.49
CA ILE A 51 8.52 4.45 -4.23
C ILE A 51 8.82 5.91 -4.59
N ARG A 52 9.97 6.46 -4.17
CA ARG A 52 10.36 7.85 -4.45
C ARG A 52 10.55 8.15 -5.95
N GLN A 53 10.92 7.15 -6.75
CA GLN A 53 11.04 7.32 -8.21
C GLN A 53 9.68 7.43 -8.92
N HIS A 54 8.65 6.77 -8.37
CA HIS A 54 7.32 6.70 -8.98
C HIS A 54 6.35 7.73 -8.41
N ILE A 55 6.41 7.99 -7.11
CA ILE A 55 5.58 8.94 -6.39
C ILE A 55 6.38 10.23 -6.16
N PRO A 56 6.00 11.35 -6.82
CA PRO A 56 6.68 12.63 -6.63
C PRO A 56 6.50 13.13 -5.20
N GLN A 57 7.40 14.04 -4.79
CA GLN A 57 7.29 14.73 -3.51
C GLN A 57 5.91 15.41 -3.38
N HIS A 58 5.30 15.26 -2.20
CA HIS A 58 3.98 15.77 -1.89
C HIS A 58 3.93 16.18 -0.42
N ASP A 59 3.13 17.20 -0.11
CA ASP A 59 2.99 17.70 1.25
C ASP A 59 1.89 16.97 2.03
N VAL A 60 0.90 16.41 1.31
CA VAL A 60 -0.27 15.75 1.88
C VAL A 60 -0.49 14.41 1.18
N LEU A 61 -0.64 13.34 1.98
CA LEU A 61 -1.00 12.01 1.53
C LEU A 61 -2.45 11.70 1.89
N LEU A 62 -3.26 11.34 0.88
CA LEU A 62 -4.64 10.90 1.06
C LEU A 62 -4.76 9.42 0.68
N ALA A 63 -5.27 8.58 1.58
CA ALA A 63 -5.45 7.16 1.32
C ALA A 63 -6.76 6.65 1.91
N GLY A 64 -7.52 5.92 1.09
CA GLY A 64 -8.75 5.22 1.47
C GLY A 64 -8.56 3.72 1.36
N PHE A 65 -7.79 3.13 2.28
CA PHE A 65 -7.54 1.69 2.24
C PHE A 65 -8.77 0.89 2.75
N PRO A 66 -9.09 -0.25 2.12
CA PRO A 66 -10.20 -1.08 2.59
C PRO A 66 -9.93 -1.59 4.01
N CYS A 67 -10.98 -1.73 4.81
CA CYS A 67 -10.88 -2.28 6.17
C CYS A 67 -10.54 -3.78 6.10
N GLN A 68 -9.25 -4.10 6.05
CA GLN A 68 -8.78 -5.47 6.12
C GLN A 68 -8.59 -5.88 7.59
N PRO A 69 -9.18 -7.00 8.05
CA PRO A 69 -8.89 -7.50 9.39
C PRO A 69 -7.40 -7.87 9.48
N PHE A 70 -6.75 -7.46 10.57
CA PHE A 70 -5.32 -7.71 10.81
C PHE A 70 -5.05 -9.19 11.18
N SER A 71 -5.37 -10.15 10.30
CA SER A 71 -5.45 -11.59 10.59
C SER A 71 -4.12 -12.35 10.57
N LEU A 72 -3.06 -11.79 11.16
CA LEU A 72 -1.82 -12.57 11.43
C LEU A 72 -1.64 -12.91 12.92
N ALA A 73 -2.56 -12.49 13.80
CA ALA A 73 -2.49 -12.74 15.24
C ALA A 73 -3.72 -13.49 15.81
N ALA A 74 -4.53 -14.16 14.98
CA ALA A 74 -5.79 -14.75 15.46
C ALA A 74 -6.22 -16.06 14.78
N PHE A 75 -5.30 -17.00 14.54
CA PHE A 75 -5.68 -18.42 14.54
C PHE A 75 -4.63 -19.25 15.28
N PRO A 76 -4.92 -19.68 16.51
CA PRO A 76 -4.60 -21.02 16.91
C PRO A 76 -5.89 -21.85 16.83
N ARG A 77 -5.93 -22.77 15.85
CA ARG A 77 -6.62 -24.04 16.06
C ARG A 77 -6.10 -24.56 17.41
N LYS A 78 -6.97 -24.60 18.42
CA LYS A 78 -6.80 -25.21 19.76
C LYS A 78 -5.34 -25.37 20.24
N MET A 79 -4.89 -24.52 21.18
CA MET A 79 -3.88 -24.91 22.16
C MET A 79 -4.04 -24.11 23.46
N ARG A 80 -3.98 -24.87 24.54
CA ARG A 80 -4.14 -24.57 25.97
C ARG A 80 -3.03 -23.67 26.54
N TRP A 81 -3.38 -22.71 27.39
CA TRP A 81 -2.59 -21.95 28.39
C TRP A 81 -1.07 -21.75 28.17
N ALA A 82 -0.59 -20.49 28.02
CA ALA A 82 0.48 -19.85 28.83
C ALA A 82 0.98 -18.50 28.24
N ALA A 83 1.58 -17.70 29.13
CA ALA A 83 1.96 -16.28 29.14
C ALA A 83 3.05 -15.82 28.11
N PRO A 84 3.34 -14.50 28.01
CA PRO A 84 3.70 -13.78 26.79
C PRO A 84 5.22 -13.67 26.56
N THR A 85 5.64 -13.51 25.29
CA THR A 85 6.99 -13.02 24.96
C THR A 85 7.01 -12.39 23.56
N ALA A 86 7.70 -11.25 23.49
CA ALA A 86 7.77 -10.32 22.38
C ALA A 86 8.48 -10.86 21.13
N LEU A 87 7.96 -10.54 19.93
CA LEU A 87 8.68 -10.53 18.66
C LEU A 87 8.06 -9.46 17.72
N PRO A 88 8.87 -8.72 16.94
CA PRO A 88 8.37 -7.67 16.05
C PRO A 88 7.70 -8.30 14.82
N ALA A 89 6.40 -8.04 14.66
CA ALA A 89 5.64 -8.52 13.51
C ALA A 89 6.08 -7.76 12.25
N ARG A 90 6.81 -8.42 11.35
CA ARG A 90 6.97 -7.97 9.96
C ARG A 90 5.60 -7.91 9.30
N LEU A 91 5.14 -6.70 8.99
CA LEU A 91 3.84 -6.42 8.36
C LEU A 91 3.93 -6.66 6.84
N ARG A 92 4.26 -7.87 6.38
CA ARG A 92 4.18 -8.19 4.94
C ARG A 92 2.73 -8.45 4.55
N GLY A 93 2.23 -7.70 3.56
CA GLY A 93 0.92 -7.92 2.91
C GLY A 93 -0.22 -6.97 3.30
N ARG A 94 0.06 -5.80 3.89
CA ARG A 94 -0.99 -4.80 4.23
C ARG A 94 -0.86 -3.55 3.38
N TYR A 95 -2.01 -3.01 2.97
CA TYR A 95 -2.11 -1.68 2.34
C TYR A 95 -1.95 -0.56 3.39
N PHE A 96 -0.80 -0.53 4.06
CA PHE A 96 -0.45 0.54 4.98
C PHE A 96 1.04 0.81 4.83
N LEU A 97 1.38 1.82 4.03
CA LEU A 97 2.69 2.44 4.08
C LEU A 97 2.48 3.83 4.68
N MET A 98 2.91 3.96 5.93
CA MET A 98 3.13 5.25 6.58
C MET A 98 4.62 5.55 6.42
N SER A 99 4.93 6.77 5.96
CA SER A 99 6.28 7.27 5.65
C SER A 99 7.33 7.00 6.71
#